data_AF-A0A2V8RTW4-F1
#
_entry.id   AF-A0A2V8RTW4-F1
#
_cell.length_a   1.000
_cell.length_b   1.000
_cell.length_c   1.000
_cell.angle_alpha   90.00
_cell.angle_beta   90.00
_cell.angle_gamma   90.00
#
_symmetry.space_group_name_H-M   'P 1'
#
loop_
_entity.id
_entity.type
_entity.pdbx_description
1 polymer ?
#
loop_
_entity_poly.entity_id
_entity_poly.type
_entity_poly.pdbx_seq_one_letter_code
_entity_poly.pdbx_strand_id
1 'polypeptide(L)'
;MDPGRYRHAERRRDDNADSNNAVYISAVCGHNSNVVNNNGVPEQLLFNQRSNSVVLMTLSDQKNALAFDAAGDLRETTDKCADASGRVLNDAQARSLASTAERIQSVFGKKPQDIEWGILAGKIYIVQSRPYLSQ
;
A
#
# COMPACT_ATOMS: atom_id res chain seq x y z
N MET A 1 -11.40 14.35 -10.25
CA MET A 1 -11.55 12.96 -9.78
C MET A 1 -10.54 12.76 -8.67
N ASP A 2 -10.93 12.14 -7.56
CA ASP A 2 -10.02 11.83 -6.45
C ASP A 2 -8.97 10.81 -6.96
N PRO A 3 -7.68 11.18 -7.06
CA PRO A 3 -6.65 10.29 -7.58
C PRO A 3 -6.43 9.19 -6.55
N GLY A 4 -7.17 8.08 -6.71
CA GLY A 4 -7.12 6.97 -5.79
C GLY A 4 -5.67 6.56 -5.48
N ARG A 5 -5.38 6.35 -4.20
CA ARG A 5 -4.05 5.92 -3.72
C ARG A 5 -3.93 4.41 -3.97
N TYR A 6 -2.94 3.92 -4.72
CA TYR A 6 -2.86 2.51 -5.08
C TYR A 6 -1.53 1.82 -4.70
N ARG A 7 -1.65 0.70 -3.97
CA ARG A 7 -0.76 -0.51 -3.87
C ARG A 7 0.58 -0.32 -3.16
N HIS A 8 1.13 -1.27 -2.41
CA HIS A 8 1.16 -2.73 -2.36
C HIS A 8 1.16 -3.19 -0.88
N ALA A 9 0.57 -4.32 -0.50
CA ALA A 9 0.67 -4.83 0.88
C ALA A 9 1.07 -6.31 0.89
N GLU A 10 2.11 -6.63 1.64
CA GLU A 10 2.67 -7.97 1.81
C GLU A 10 2.70 -8.31 3.30
N ARG A 11 2.54 -9.58 3.68
CA ARG A 11 2.83 -10.00 5.06
C ARG A 11 4.13 -10.77 5.04
N ARG A 12 5.22 -10.14 5.52
CA ARG A 12 6.46 -10.89 5.76
C ARG A 12 6.25 -11.85 6.91
N ARG A 13 6.53 -13.13 6.68
CA ARG A 13 6.84 -14.05 7.78
C ARG A 13 8.34 -14.01 7.97
N ASP A 14 8.75 -13.33 9.02
CA ASP A 14 10.10 -13.43 9.56
C ASP A 14 10.00 -14.25 10.85
N ASP A 15 10.95 -15.15 11.09
CA ASP A 15 10.86 -16.25 12.09
C ASP A 15 10.83 -15.76 13.55
N ASN A 16 10.89 -14.45 13.78
CA ASN A 16 10.65 -13.83 15.07
C ASN A 16 9.14 -13.78 15.39
N ALA A 17 8.75 -14.11 16.62
CA ALA A 17 7.35 -14.24 17.02
C ALA A 17 6.54 -12.92 16.89
N ASP A 18 7.23 -11.77 16.94
CA ASP A 18 6.61 -10.44 16.76
C ASP A 18 6.40 -10.04 15.30
N SER A 19 7.22 -10.55 14.37
CA SER A 19 7.06 -10.32 12.93
C SER A 19 5.92 -11.13 12.33
N ASN A 20 5.52 -12.23 12.97
CA ASN A 20 4.38 -13.02 12.52
C ASN A 20 3.06 -12.24 12.50
N ASN A 21 2.93 -11.12 13.23
CA ASN A 21 1.71 -10.28 13.25
C ASN A 21 1.86 -8.95 12.50
N ALA A 22 2.90 -8.83 11.68
CA ALA A 22 3.20 -7.60 10.97
C ALA A 22 2.78 -7.68 9.49
N VAL A 23 2.11 -6.65 8.99
CA VAL A 23 1.81 -6.46 7.57
C VAL A 23 2.69 -5.33 7.05
N TYR A 24 3.48 -5.64 6.04
CA TYR A 24 4.19 -4.67 5.23
C TYR A 24 3.22 -3.99 4.26
N ILE A 25 3.24 -2.68 4.20
CA ILE A 25 2.42 -1.87 3.31
C ILE A 25 3.36 -0.87 2.64
N SER A 26 3.47 -0.94 1.33
CA SER A 26 4.03 0.08 0.47
C SER A 26 2.89 0.94 -0.10
N ALA A 27 3.06 2.25 -0.20
CA ALA A 27 2.04 3.14 -0.74
C ALA A 27 2.67 4.22 -1.62
N VAL A 28 2.07 4.40 -2.81
CA VAL A 28 2.47 5.45 -3.76
C VAL A 28 1.38 6.47 -4.00
N CYS A 29 1.79 7.63 -4.53
CA CYS A 29 0.87 8.60 -5.10
C CYS A 29 0.41 8.23 -6.50
N GLY A 30 -0.91 8.06 -6.67
CA GLY A 30 -1.52 7.69 -7.94
C GLY A 30 -1.33 6.22 -8.30
N HIS A 31 -1.25 5.94 -9.60
CA HIS A 31 -1.21 4.60 -10.18
C HIS A 31 0.22 4.03 -10.21
N ASN A 32 0.40 2.79 -9.73
CA ASN A 32 1.71 2.12 -9.71
C ASN A 32 2.07 1.41 -11.03
N SER A 33 1.79 2.03 -12.18
CA SER A 33 2.27 1.50 -13.46
C SER A 33 3.77 1.69 -13.57
N ASN A 34 4.47 0.69 -14.11
CA ASN A 34 5.93 0.67 -14.34
C ASN A 34 6.34 1.65 -15.46
N VAL A 35 5.84 2.88 -15.43
CA VAL A 35 6.35 3.98 -16.22
C VAL A 35 7.64 4.39 -15.52
N VAL A 36 8.74 4.40 -16.26
CA VAL A 36 10.12 4.66 -15.80
C VAL A 36 10.31 6.05 -15.15
N ASN A 37 9.23 6.81 -14.95
CA ASN A 37 9.22 8.18 -14.48
C ASN A 37 8.63 8.39 -13.08
N ASN A 38 8.20 7.32 -12.38
CA ASN A 38 7.77 7.47 -10.99
C ASN A 38 9.00 7.73 -10.12
N ASN A 39 9.31 9.00 -9.89
CA ASN A 39 10.58 9.43 -9.31
C ASN A 39 10.44 9.55 -7.80
N GLY A 40 11.11 8.66 -7.08
CA GLY A 40 11.18 8.64 -5.62
C GLY A 40 10.90 7.26 -5.02
N VAL A 41 11.05 7.17 -3.71
CA VAL A 41 10.77 6.04 -2.85
C VAL A 41 9.32 6.12 -2.37
N PRO A 42 8.55 5.02 -2.45
CA PRO A 42 7.21 4.96 -1.86
C PRO A 42 7.26 5.10 -0.34
N GLU A 43 6.12 5.47 0.26
CA GLU A 43 5.96 5.25 1.69
C GLU A 43 5.98 3.73 1.94
N GLN A 44 6.72 3.29 2.93
CA GLN A 44 6.73 1.89 3.35
C GLN A 44 6.49 1.83 4.84
N LEU A 45 5.60 0.97 5.30
CA LEU A 45 5.32 0.81 6.71
C LEU A 45 5.16 -0.67 7.07
N LEU A 46 5.56 -0.98 8.30
CA LEU A 46 5.33 -2.28 8.92
C LEU A 46 4.30 -2.09 10.03
N PHE A 47 3.09 -2.59 9.82
CA PHE A 47 1.98 -2.45 10.76
C PHE A 47 1.84 -3.72 11.60
N ASN A 48 2.01 -3.62 12.92
CA ASN A 48 1.79 -4.74 13.83
C ASN A 48 0.33 -4.76 14.30
N GLN A 49 -0.34 -5.87 14.03
CA GLN A 49 -1.76 -6.05 14.28
C GLN A 49 -2.08 -6.29 15.76
N ARG A 50 -1.13 -6.89 16.49
CA ARG A 50 -1.27 -7.17 17.92
C ARG A 50 -1.17 -5.89 18.75
N SER A 51 -0.17 -5.06 18.48
CA SER A 51 -0.02 -3.75 19.14
C SER A 51 -0.87 -2.65 18.51
N ASN A 52 -1.49 -2.93 17.35
CA ASN A 52 -2.31 -2.00 16.58
C ASN A 52 -1.58 -0.69 16.24
N SER A 53 -0.31 -0.81 15.86
CA SER A 53 0.61 0.31 15.67
C SER A 53 1.55 0.10 14.48
N VAL A 54 2.01 1.20 13.91
CA VAL A 54 3.15 1.19 12.97
C VAL A 54 4.43 0.98 13.77
N VAL A 55 5.24 -0.01 13.38
CA VAL A 55 6.52 -0.36 14.02
C VAL A 55 7.70 0.22 13.27
N LEU A 56 7.62 0.27 11.93
CA LEU A 56 8.63 0.87 11.07
C LEU A 56 7.94 1.67 9.97
N MET A 57 8.55 2.79 9.58
CA MET A 57 8.05 3.63 8.52
C MET A 57 9.19 4.31 7.76
N THR A 58 9.11 4.27 6.44
CA THR A 58 9.85 5.09 5.50
C THR A 58 8.86 6.05 4.87
N LEU A 59 9.14 7.35 4.95
CA LEU A 59 8.31 8.39 4.35
C LEU A 59 8.53 8.43 2.84
N SER A 60 7.50 8.82 2.08
CA SER A 60 7.63 8.98 0.65
C SER A 60 8.38 10.27 0.30
N ASP A 61 9.26 10.22 -0.69
CA ASP A 61 9.85 11.40 -1.34
C ASP A 61 9.40 11.54 -2.80
N GLN A 62 8.30 10.87 -3.19
CA GLN A 62 7.76 10.91 -4.54
C GLN A 62 7.44 12.34 -4.98
N LYS A 63 7.93 12.70 -6.17
CA LYS A 63 7.80 14.05 -6.72
C LYS A 63 6.55 14.25 -7.58
N ASN A 64 6.00 13.16 -8.11
CA ASN A 64 4.88 13.13 -9.03
C ASN A 64 3.92 11.98 -8.69
N ALA A 65 2.68 12.10 -9.16
CA ALA A 65 1.70 11.02 -9.18
C ALA A 65 1.39 10.61 -10.62
N LEU A 66 0.91 9.40 -10.83
CA LEU A 66 0.36 8.98 -12.12
C LEU A 66 -1.17 8.89 -12.03
N ALA A 67 -1.89 9.49 -12.96
CA ALA A 67 -3.35 9.37 -13.06
C ALA A 67 -3.78 9.16 -14.51
N PHE A 68 -4.96 8.59 -14.69
CA PHE A 68 -5.59 8.48 -16.00
C PHE A 68 -6.11 9.84 -16.45
N ASP A 69 -5.79 10.24 -17.68
CA ASP A 69 -6.43 11.37 -18.34
C ASP A 69 -7.82 10.99 -18.89
N ALA A 70 -8.50 11.95 -19.51
CA ALA A 70 -9.84 11.74 -20.06
C ALA A 70 -9.89 10.72 -21.22
N ALA A 71 -8.74 10.45 -21.87
CA ALA A 71 -8.62 9.45 -22.90
C ALA A 71 -8.30 8.04 -22.34
N GLY A 72 -8.02 7.95 -21.03
CA GLY A 72 -7.64 6.71 -20.36
C GLY A 72 -6.14 6.42 -20.41
N ASP A 73 -5.31 7.38 -20.84
CA ASP A 73 -3.86 7.25 -20.81
C ASP A 73 -3.31 7.64 -19.44
N LEU A 74 -2.23 6.96 -19.02
CA LEU A 74 -1.51 7.33 -17.80
C LEU A 74 -0.63 8.56 -18.04
N ARG A 75 -0.84 9.59 -17.24
CA ARG A 75 -0.09 10.85 -17.27
C ARG A 75 0.46 11.20 -15.90
N GLU A 76 1.60 11.86 -15.88
CA GLU A 76 2.12 12.50 -14.67
C GLU A 76 1.24 13.67 -14.26
N THR A 77 1.01 13.79 -12.95
CA THR A 77 0.27 14.91 -12.35
C THR A 77 1.09 15.51 -11.21
N THR A 78 0.81 16.79 -10.93
CA THR A 78 1.40 17.51 -9.78
C THR A 78 0.67 17.24 -8.47
N ASP A 79 -0.34 16.35 -8.47
CA ASP A 79 -1.08 16.00 -7.27
C ASP A 79 -0.17 15.32 -6.26
N LYS A 80 -0.11 15.92 -5.08
CA LYS A 80 0.61 15.36 -3.94
C LYS A 80 -0.39 14.63 -3.08
N CYS A 81 -0.29 13.30 -3.06
CA CYS A 81 -1.07 12.49 -2.15
C CYS A 81 -0.40 12.39 -0.77
N ALA A 82 0.93 12.59 -0.72
CA ALA A 82 1.69 12.66 0.51
C ALA A 82 1.46 14.00 1.21
N ASP A 83 1.32 13.98 2.53
CA ASP A 83 1.21 15.21 3.32
C ASP A 83 2.55 15.95 3.43
N ALA A 84 2.58 17.05 4.18
CA ALA A 84 3.79 17.85 4.37
C ALA A 84 4.96 17.09 5.05
N SER A 85 4.66 15.96 5.70
CA SER A 85 5.65 15.06 6.30
C SER A 85 6.06 13.91 5.38
N GLY A 86 5.52 13.83 4.16
CA GLY A 86 5.79 12.73 3.23
C GLY A 86 4.95 11.47 3.51
N ARG A 87 3.91 11.55 4.36
CA ARG A 87 3.01 10.42 4.65
C ARG A 87 1.97 10.27 3.56
N VAL A 88 1.89 9.07 2.97
CA VAL A 88 0.86 8.74 1.98
C VAL A 88 -0.38 8.16 2.66
N LEU A 89 -0.22 7.40 3.74
CA LEU A 89 -1.32 6.81 4.51
C LEU A 89 -1.40 7.44 5.88
N ASN A 90 -2.61 7.77 6.33
CA ASN A 90 -2.83 8.00 7.76
C ASN A 90 -2.97 6.66 8.51
N ASP A 91 -2.89 6.72 9.84
CA ASP A 91 -2.87 5.51 10.68
C ASP A 91 -4.17 4.70 10.59
N ALA A 92 -5.32 5.36 10.37
CA ALA A 92 -6.60 4.69 10.20
C ALA A 92 -6.66 3.90 8.88
N GLN A 93 -6.08 4.45 7.81
CA GLN A 93 -5.92 3.76 6.52
C GLN A 93 -4.96 2.57 6.66
N ALA A 94 -3.81 2.75 7.29
CA ALA A 94 -2.83 1.68 7.52
C ALA A 94 -3.46 0.51 8.31
N ARG A 95 -4.19 0.81 9.39
CA ARG A 95 -4.95 -0.18 10.17
C ARG A 95 -5.98 -0.90 9.32
N SER A 96 -6.75 -0.17 8.51
CA SER A 96 -7.80 -0.73 7.67
C SER A 96 -7.22 -1.65 6.59
N LEU A 97 -6.09 -1.29 6.01
CA LEU A 97 -5.35 -2.12 5.05
C LEU A 97 -4.81 -3.40 5.71
N ALA A 98 -4.19 -3.29 6.89
CA ALA A 98 -3.69 -4.44 7.62
C ALA A 98 -4.82 -5.43 7.97
N SER A 99 -5.95 -4.94 8.48
CA SER A 99 -7.13 -5.77 8.75
C SER A 99 -7.70 -6.42 7.49
N THR A 100 -7.73 -5.68 6.38
CA THR A 100 -8.17 -6.21 5.08
C THR A 100 -7.25 -7.34 4.60
N ALA A 101 -5.94 -7.19 4.75
CA ALA A 101 -4.97 -8.22 4.40
C ALA A 101 -5.15 -9.52 5.21
N GLU A 102 -5.44 -9.45 6.51
CA GLU A 102 -5.73 -10.65 7.32
C GLU A 102 -6.98 -11.39 6.85
N ARG A 103 -8.03 -10.63 6.53
CA ARG A 103 -9.29 -11.19 6.06
C ARG A 103 -9.08 -11.92 4.74
N ILE A 104 -8.32 -11.33 3.82
CA ILE A 104 -7.96 -11.95 2.54
C ILE A 104 -7.13 -13.22 2.77
N GLN A 105 -6.10 -13.18 3.62
CA GLN A 105 -5.31 -14.38 3.96
C GLN A 105 -6.19 -15.49 4.54
N SER A 106 -7.15 -15.15 5.39
CA SER A 106 -8.07 -16.12 6.00
C SER A 106 -8.93 -16.82 4.95
N VAL A 107 -9.35 -16.12 3.90
CA VAL A 107 -10.05 -16.72 2.75
C VAL A 107 -9.13 -17.68 1.99
N PHE A 108 -7.84 -17.36 1.86
CA PHE A 108 -6.84 -18.18 1.17
C PHE A 108 -6.09 -19.17 2.08
N GLY A 109 -6.71 -19.62 3.17
CA GLY A 109 -6.15 -20.68 4.03
C GLY A 109 -4.97 -20.24 4.90
N LYS A 110 -4.96 -18.97 5.33
CA LYS A 110 -3.92 -18.35 6.19
C LYS A 110 -2.51 -18.38 5.57
N LYS A 111 -2.42 -18.45 4.25
CA LYS A 111 -1.16 -18.32 3.51
C LYS A 111 -0.86 -16.84 3.24
N PRO A 112 0.40 -16.40 3.33
CA PRO A 112 0.81 -15.06 2.93
C PRO A 112 0.30 -14.71 1.53
N GLN A 113 -0.16 -13.48 1.36
CA GLN A 113 -0.69 -12.96 0.10
C GLN A 113 0.07 -11.70 -0.28
N ASP A 114 0.31 -11.54 -1.58
CA ASP A 114 0.67 -10.28 -2.23
C ASP A 114 -0.63 -9.63 -2.73
N ILE A 115 -0.96 -8.46 -2.17
CA ILE A 115 -2.25 -7.81 -2.35
C ILE A 115 -2.07 -6.44 -2.98
N GLU A 116 -2.75 -6.25 -4.09
CA GLU A 116 -2.89 -4.98 -4.77
C GLU A 116 -4.23 -4.33 -4.41
N TRP A 117 -4.16 -3.12 -3.88
CA TRP A 117 -5.30 -2.37 -3.36
C TRP A 117 -5.31 -0.91 -3.83
N GLY A 118 -6.46 -0.26 -3.71
CA GLY A 118 -6.63 1.17 -3.90
C GLY A 118 -7.50 1.79 -2.83
N ILE A 119 -7.31 3.06 -2.51
CA ILE A 119 -8.24 3.85 -1.67
C ILE A 119 -8.84 4.95 -2.53
N LEU A 120 -10.18 4.95 -2.62
CA LEU A 120 -10.95 5.98 -3.29
C LEU A 120 -12.05 6.46 -2.34
N ALA A 121 -12.10 7.77 -2.08
CA ALA A 121 -13.06 8.37 -1.14
C ALA A 121 -13.11 7.63 0.22
N GLY A 122 -11.94 7.25 0.75
CA GLY A 122 -11.79 6.56 2.04
C GLY A 122 -12.15 5.06 2.02
N LYS A 123 -12.60 4.51 0.88
CA LYS A 123 -12.94 3.09 0.75
C LYS A 123 -11.81 2.31 0.09
N ILE A 124 -11.47 1.15 0.66
CA ILE A 124 -10.48 0.23 0.11
C ILE A 124 -11.13 -0.63 -0.98
N TYR A 125 -10.46 -0.72 -2.12
CA TYR A 125 -10.76 -1.61 -3.25
C TYR A 125 -9.60 -2.58 -3.42
N ILE A 126 -9.89 -3.87 -3.60
CA ILE A 126 -8.88 -4.89 -3.89
C ILE A 126 -8.92 -5.16 -5.38
N VAL A 127 -7.78 -5.05 -6.04
CA VAL A 127 -7.65 -5.22 -7.49
C VAL A 127 -7.08 -6.60 -7.82
N GLN A 128 -6.12 -7.07 -7.03
CA GLN A 128 -5.53 -8.41 -7.19
C GLN A 128 -5.09 -8.95 -5.83
N SER A 129 -5.18 -10.26 -5.63
CA SER A 129 -4.55 -10.99 -4.53
C SER A 129 -3.99 -12.30 -5.08
N ARG A 130 -2.74 -12.61 -4.74
CA ARG A 130 -2.10 -13.87 -5.12
C ARG A 130 -1.26 -14.41 -3.96
N PRO A 131 -1.03 -15.73 -3.88
CA PRO A 131 -0.11 -16.29 -2.91
C PRO A 131 1.28 -15.64 -3.02
N TYR A 132 1.82 -15.23 -1.88
CA TYR A 132 3.22 -14.80 -1.82
C TYR A 132 4.10 -16.04 -1.74
N LEU A 133 4.93 -16.24 -2.76
CA LEU A 133 5.91 -17.32 -2.82
C LEU A 133 7.28 -16.68 -2.60
N SER A 134 7.91 -16.94 -1.45
CA SER A 134 9.32 -16.62 -1.24
C SER A 134 10.14 -17.41 -2.27
N GLN A 135 10.93 -16.71 -3.09
CA GLN A 135 11.91 -17.35 -3.98
C GLN A 135 13.06 -17.95 -3.18
#